data_AF-A0A935P9R4-F1
#
_entry.id   AF-A0A935P9R4-F1
#
_cell.length_a   1.000
_cell.length_b   1.000
_cell.length_c   1.000
_cell.angle_alpha   90.00
_cell.angle_beta   90.00
_cell.angle_gamma   90.00
#
_symmetry.space_group_name_H-M   'P 1'
#
loop_
_entity.id
_entity.type
_entity.pdbx_description
1 polymer ?
#
loop_
_entity_poly.entity_id
_entity_poly.type
_entity_poly.pdbx_seq_one_letter_code
_entity_poly.pdbx_strand_id
1 'polypeptide(L)'
;MITKLVLIFFAGFVVDLLITKYTSDVAQRRVWRATVLSGLITVANFLLLTVILKDSAMDGVFSIMAFAGGNSLGTFFAMRKA
;
A
#
# COMPACT_ATOMS: atom_id res chain seq x y z
N MET A 1 0.56 -2.75 20.04
CA MET A 1 -0.25 -1.72 19.35
C MET A 1 0.62 -0.80 18.49
N ILE A 2 1.55 -0.03 19.07
CA ILE A 2 2.41 0.92 18.33
C ILE A 2 3.21 0.24 17.20
N THR A 3 3.92 -0.85 17.49
CA THR A 3 4.71 -1.59 16.49
C THR A 3 3.87 -2.04 15.30
N LYS A 4 2.64 -2.49 15.56
CA LYS A 4 1.70 -2.89 14.50
C LYS A 4 1.32 -1.71 13.62
N LEU A 5 0.99 -0.56 14.20
CA LEU A 5 0.66 0.65 13.45
C LEU A 5 1.84 1.13 12.60
N VAL A 6 3.06 1.06 13.13
CA VAL A 6 4.28 1.39 12.37
C VAL A 6 4.47 0.43 11.19
N LEU A 7 4.28 -0.87 11.38
CA LEU A 7 4.37 -1.85 10.30
C LEU A 7 3.29 -1.62 9.23
N ILE A 8 2.06 -1.31 9.64
CA ILE A 8 0.94 -1.03 8.73
C ILE A 8 1.17 0.27 7.95
N PHE A 9 1.74 1.29 8.60
CA PHE A 9 2.18 2.51 7.94
C PHE A 9 3.22 2.21 6.86
N PHE A 10 4.27 1.44 7.17
CA PHE A 10 5.27 1.06 6.17
C PHE A 10 4.68 0.17 5.06
N ALA A 11 3.73 -0.70 5.38
CA ALA A 11 3.00 -1.46 4.38
C ALA A 11 2.23 -0.53 3.42
N GLY A 12 1.54 0.48 3.94
CA GLY A 12 0.87 1.51 3.12
C GLY A 12 1.83 2.27 2.23
N PHE A 13 2.98 2.67 2.77
CA PHE A 13 4.03 3.35 2.02
C PHE A 13 4.55 2.49 0.86
N VAL A 14 4.92 1.23 1.12
CA VAL A 14 5.44 0.32 0.10
C VAL A 14 4.39 -0.02 -0.95
N VAL A 15 3.15 -0.30 -0.53
CA VAL A 15 2.03 -0.56 -1.45
C VAL A 15 1.82 0.62 -2.39
N ASP A 16 1.92 1.85 -1.89
CA ASP A 16 1.73 3.01 -2.74
C ASP A 16 2.88 3.24 -3.74
N LEU A 17 4.12 2.96 -3.36
CA LEU A 17 5.23 2.96 -4.31
C LEU A 17 5.00 1.95 -5.45
N LEU A 18 4.45 0.78 -5.13
CA LEU A 18 4.07 -0.23 -6.12
C LEU A 18 2.92 0.27 -7.00
N ILE A 19 1.89 0.90 -6.43
CA ILE A 19 0.75 1.47 -7.17
C ILE A 19 1.21 2.58 -8.10
N THR A 20 2.06 3.50 -7.63
CA THR A 20 2.58 4.60 -8.45
C THR A 20 3.38 4.06 -9.63
N LYS A 21 4.24 3.05 -9.39
CA LYS A 21 4.97 2.38 -10.47
C LYS A 21 4.05 1.63 -11.43
N TYR A 22 3.05 0.92 -10.90
CA TYR A 22 2.02 0.24 -11.70
C TYR A 22 1.31 1.24 -12.62
N THR A 23 0.85 2.36 -12.09
CA THR A 23 0.18 3.43 -12.85
C THR A 23 1.07 3.96 -13.97
N SER A 24 2.37 4.15 -13.69
CA SER A 24 3.35 4.56 -14.71
C SER A 24 3.53 3.49 -15.81
N ASP A 25 3.66 2.22 -15.45
CA ASP A 25 3.81 1.12 -16.40
C ASP A 25 2.53 0.90 -17.23
N VAL A 26 1.34 1.13 -16.65
CA VAL A 26 0.05 1.16 -17.39
C VAL A 26 0.03 2.30 -18.39
N ALA A 27 0.40 3.52 -17.98
CA ALA A 27 0.46 4.69 -18.87
C ALA A 27 1.41 4.47 -20.06
N GLN A 28 2.51 3.74 -19.84
CA GLN A 28 3.51 3.40 -20.86
C GLN A 28 3.18 2.12 -21.64
N ARG A 29 2.00 1.52 -21.44
CA ARG A 29 1.55 0.28 -22.08
C ARG A 29 2.51 -0.91 -21.89
N ARG A 30 3.23 -0.96 -20.76
CA ARG A 30 4.14 -2.06 -20.41
C ARG A 30 3.36 -3.22 -19.79
N VAL A 31 2.61 -3.94 -20.62
CA VAL A 31 1.65 -4.97 -20.22
C VAL A 31 2.20 -5.93 -19.17
N TRP A 32 3.34 -6.57 -19.44
CA TRP A 32 3.92 -7.57 -18.52
C TRP A 32 4.23 -7.01 -17.13
N ARG A 33 4.84 -5.82 -17.05
CA ARG A 33 5.17 -5.19 -15.77
C ARG A 33 3.92 -4.77 -15.01
N ALA A 34 2.95 -4.18 -15.71
CA ALA A 34 1.67 -3.80 -15.13
C ALA A 34 0.92 -5.01 -14.57
N THR A 35 0.90 -6.15 -15.28
CA THR A 35 0.27 -7.39 -14.81
C THR A 35 0.94 -7.93 -13.54
N VAL A 36 2.27 -8.02 -13.54
CA VAL A 36 3.02 -8.50 -12.35
C VAL A 36 2.78 -7.59 -11.15
N LEU A 37 2.87 -6.26 -11.35
CA LEU A 37 2.65 -5.30 -10.27
C LEU A 37 1.21 -5.34 -9.75
N SER A 38 0.21 -5.46 -10.63
CA SER A 38 -1.20 -5.61 -10.23
C SER A 38 -1.41 -6.84 -9.35
N GLY A 39 -0.81 -7.98 -9.71
CA GLY A 39 -0.84 -9.18 -8.88
C GLY A 39 -0.21 -8.97 -7.49
N LEU A 40 0.98 -8.34 -7.46
CA LEU A 40 1.68 -8.05 -6.19
C LEU A 40 0.89 -7.09 -5.29
N ILE A 41 0.32 -6.03 -5.85
CA ILE A 41 -0.53 -5.07 -5.12
C ILE A 41 -1.75 -5.79 -4.53
N THR A 42 -2.37 -6.68 -5.31
CA THR A 42 -3.55 -7.44 -4.87
C THR A 42 -3.21 -8.36 -3.68
N VAL A 43 -2.12 -9.12 -3.78
CA VAL A 43 -1.66 -10.00 -2.69
C VAL A 43 -1.31 -9.18 -1.44
N ALA A 44 -0.60 -8.07 -1.61
CA ALA A 44 -0.23 -7.20 -0.48
C ALA A 44 -1.47 -6.63 0.23
N ASN A 45 -2.46 -6.14 -0.53
CA ASN A 45 -3.71 -5.63 0.04
C ASN A 45 -4.55 -6.73 0.69
N PHE A 46 -4.59 -7.93 0.11
CA PHE A 46 -5.28 -9.06 0.71
C PHE A 46 -4.66 -9.44 2.07
N LEU A 47 -3.33 -9.57 2.13
CA LEU A 47 -2.62 -9.84 3.37
C LEU A 47 -2.88 -8.74 4.42
N LEU A 48 -2.83 -7.47 4.02
CA LEU A 48 -3.15 -6.36 4.90
C LEU A 48 -4.59 -6.43 5.44
N LEU A 49 -5.57 -6.69 4.58
CA LEU A 49 -6.97 -6.85 4.98
C LEU A 49 -7.13 -7.99 5.99
N THR A 50 -6.46 -9.13 5.77
CA THR A 50 -6.51 -10.23 6.75
C THR A 50 -5.90 -9.86 8.10
N VAL A 51 -4.93 -8.94 8.14
CA VAL A 51 -4.39 -8.41 9.40
C VAL A 51 -5.38 -7.46 10.04
N ILE A 52 -5.93 -6.49 9.30
CA ILE A 52 -6.86 -5.48 9.83
C ILE A 52 -8.14 -6.11 10.37
N LEU A 53 -8.69 -7.11 9.65
CA LEU A 53 -9.98 -7.74 10.00
C LEU A 53 -9.89 -8.68 11.22
N LYS A 54 -8.70 -9.07 11.66
CA LYS A 54 -8.51 -9.95 12.83
C LYS A 54 -8.60 -9.22 14.17
N ASP A 55 -8.64 -7.90 14.16
CA ASP A 55 -8.63 -7.09 15.38
C ASP A 55 -10.01 -6.52 15.73
N SER A 56 -10.08 -5.88 16.91
CA SER A 56 -11.25 -5.12 17.33
C SER A 56 -11.57 -3.98 16.35
N ALA A 57 -12.83 -3.55 16.29
CA ALA A 57 -13.25 -2.46 15.39
C ALA A 57 -12.42 -1.18 15.58
N MET A 58 -12.08 -0.83 16.83
CA MET A 58 -11.26 0.35 17.14
C MET A 58 -9.81 0.21 16.69
N ASP A 59 -9.20 -0.95 16.88
CA ASP A 59 -7.85 -1.24 16.38
C ASP A 59 -7.79 -1.26 14.85
N GLY A 60 -8.88 -1.71 14.21
CA GLY A 60 -9.05 -1.65 12.76
C GLY A 60 -9.03 -0.21 12.24
N VAL A 61 -9.74 0.72 12.89
CA VAL A 61 -9.76 2.14 12.52
C VAL A 61 -8.35 2.75 12.61
N PHE A 62 -7.62 2.53 13.72
CA PHE A 62 -6.24 3.03 13.83
C PHE A 62 -5.30 2.42 12.78
N SER A 63 -5.49 1.13 12.46
CA SER A 63 -4.72 0.45 11.42
C SER A 63 -4.97 1.06 10.04
N ILE A 64 -6.24 1.35 9.69
CA ILE A 64 -6.59 2.02 8.44
C ILE A 64 -5.99 3.42 8.36
N MET A 65 -6.05 4.21 9.45
CA MET A 65 -5.45 5.54 9.48
C MET A 65 -3.93 5.50 9.29
N ALA A 66 -3.25 4.55 9.95
CA ALA A 66 -1.81 4.36 9.77
C ALA A 66 -1.47 3.98 8.32
N PHE A 67 -2.24 3.06 7.73
CA PHE A 67 -2.09 2.66 6.34
C PHE A 67 -2.29 3.85 5.37
N ALA A 68 -3.35 4.63 5.58
CA ALA A 68 -3.65 5.80 4.76
C ALA A 68 -2.55 6.87 4.83
N GLY A 69 -1.99 7.11 6.02
CA GLY A 69 -0.86 8.01 6.19
C GLY A 69 0.39 7.53 5.46
N GLY A 70 0.71 6.23 5.58
CA GLY A 70 1.82 5.62 4.87
C GLY A 70 1.65 5.70 3.35
N ASN A 71 0.46 5.36 2.85
CA ASN A 71 0.11 5.40 1.44
C ASN A 71 0.27 6.82 0.86
N SER A 72 -0.30 7.83 1.51
CA SER A 72 -0.23 9.23 1.06
C SER A 72 1.23 9.73 0.97
N LEU A 73 2.06 9.36 1.95
CA LEU A 73 3.49 9.69 1.91
C LEU A 73 4.23 8.92 0.81
N GLY A 74 3.86 7.67 0.56
CA GLY A 74 4.37 6.88 -0.56
C GLY A 74 4.20 7.63 -1.88
N THR A 75 3.00 8.15 -2.14
CA THR A 75 2.72 8.91 -3.36
C THR A 75 3.58 10.15 -3.43
N PHE A 76 3.63 10.93 -2.33
CA PHE A 76 4.42 12.14 -2.26
C PHE A 76 5.90 11.89 -2.58
N PHE A 77 6.50 10.86 -1.99
CA PHE A 77 7.91 10.51 -2.22
C PHE A 77 8.14 9.97 -3.64
N ALA A 78 7.25 9.14 -4.16
CA ALA A 78 7.36 8.62 -5.52
C ALA A 78 7.29 9.75 -6.55
N MET A 79 6.34 10.67 -6.40
CA MET A 79 6.15 11.79 -7.32
C MET A 79 7.22 12.86 -7.21
N ARG A 80 7.71 13.16 -5.99
CA ARG A 80 8.78 14.15 -5.80
C ARG A 80 10.12 13.71 -6.42
N LYS A 81 10.32 12.40 -6.61
CA LYS A 81 11.53 11.83 -7.19
C LYS A 81 11.44 11.65 -8.72
N ALA A 82 10.24 11.72 -9.29
CA ALA A 82 9.99 11.61 -10.73
C ALA A 82 10.31 12.94 -11.43
#